data_AF-A0A6J4D0M9-F1
#
_entry.id   AF-A0A6J4D0M9-F1
#
_cell.length_a   1.000
_cell.length_b   1.000
_cell.length_c   1.000
_cell.angle_alpha   90.00
_cell.angle_beta   90.00
_cell.angle_gamma   90.00
#
_symmetry.space_group_name_H-M   'P 1'
#
loop_
_entity.id
_entity.type
_entity.pdbx_description
1 polymer ?
#
loop_
_entity_poly.entity_id
_entity_poly.type
_entity_poly.pdbx_seq_one_letter_code
_entity_poly.pdbx_strand_id
1 'polypeptide(L)'
;MPAPLNDPQINSTANRNHLFKAIWNIADKLRGAVDGWDFKQFVLGMILYRYLSENLANYINETEQKRDASFNYAKLKDEKANLAKEMLLEEKGFYIPPSGLFENVIENLGPLLKAGKLNTTLNDIFKNIEASSLQSEAQENFKGLFADLDMNSDKLGNGVKSKNENIARLLEGVASMQISHYQKNGIDVFGDAYEFLMGMYASTAGKSGGEFFTPPEVSKLLTTLVIHKQKSINKVYDPCCGSGSLLLQFAKILGVENIKQGFFGQEINQTTYNLCRANMLLHNVDYDKFHINYKMQNPLMSL
;
A
#
# COMPACT_ATOMS: atom_id res chain seq x y z
N MET A 1 -2.23 -29.60 -31.50
CA MET A 1 -1.43 -30.07 -30.35
C MET A 1 -1.86 -29.25 -29.14
N PRO A 2 -2.38 -29.85 -28.06
CA PRO A 2 -2.70 -29.09 -26.86
C PRO A 2 -1.41 -28.71 -26.13
N ALA A 3 -1.29 -27.46 -25.69
CA ALA A 3 -0.14 -26.97 -24.94
C ALA A 3 0.00 -27.71 -23.59
N PRO A 4 1.22 -27.87 -23.05
CA PRO A 4 1.43 -28.63 -21.82
C PRO A 4 0.82 -27.89 -20.61
N LEU A 5 0.03 -28.61 -19.81
CA LEU A 5 -0.70 -28.14 -18.62
C LEU A 5 0.18 -27.81 -17.39
N ASN A 6 1.49 -27.60 -17.55
CA ASN A 6 2.44 -27.47 -16.45
C ASN A 6 3.44 -26.32 -16.64
N ASP A 7 2.95 -25.12 -16.95
CA ASP A 7 3.75 -23.89 -16.88
C ASP A 7 3.51 -23.19 -15.51
N PRO A 8 4.53 -23.11 -14.63
CA PRO A 8 4.44 -22.41 -13.34
C PRO A 8 4.04 -20.93 -13.47
N GLN A 9 4.39 -20.25 -14.57
CA GLN A 9 4.01 -18.85 -14.78
C GLN A 9 2.50 -18.70 -15.05
N ILE A 10 1.91 -19.62 -15.81
CA ILE A 10 0.47 -19.63 -16.13
C ILE A 10 -0.37 -19.86 -14.86
N ASN A 11 0.09 -20.75 -13.97
CA ASN A 11 -0.56 -20.97 -12.67
C ASN A 11 -0.46 -19.73 -11.76
N SER A 12 0.64 -18.96 -11.82
CA SER A 12 0.80 -17.74 -11.00
C SER A 12 -0.13 -16.60 -11.44
N THR A 13 -0.32 -16.42 -12.75
CA THR A 13 -1.14 -15.33 -13.31
C THR A 13 -2.64 -15.65 -13.20
N ALA A 14 -3.03 -16.90 -13.41
CA ALA A 14 -4.41 -17.35 -13.19
C ALA A 14 -4.82 -17.24 -11.71
N ASN A 15 -3.92 -17.61 -10.79
CA ASN A 15 -4.13 -17.47 -9.35
C ASN A 15 -4.17 -16.01 -8.90
N ARG A 16 -3.30 -15.15 -9.44
CA ARG A 16 -3.34 -13.69 -9.22
C ARG A 16 -4.65 -13.08 -9.73
N ASN A 17 -5.07 -13.40 -10.95
CA ASN A 17 -6.34 -12.93 -11.49
C ASN A 17 -7.55 -13.40 -10.68
N HIS A 18 -7.50 -14.62 -10.13
CA HIS A 18 -8.56 -15.13 -9.26
C HIS A 18 -8.58 -14.40 -7.91
N LEU A 19 -7.41 -14.18 -7.30
CA LEU A 19 -7.26 -13.35 -6.09
C LEU A 19 -7.81 -11.94 -6.34
N PHE A 20 -7.40 -11.30 -7.43
CA PHE A 20 -7.80 -9.94 -7.73
C PHE A 20 -9.29 -9.81 -8.08
N LYS A 21 -9.88 -10.81 -8.75
CA LYS A 21 -11.34 -10.89 -8.92
C LYS A 21 -12.06 -11.10 -7.60
N ALA A 22 -11.52 -11.89 -6.68
CA ALA A 22 -12.11 -12.06 -5.35
C ALA A 22 -12.11 -10.74 -4.57
N ILE A 23 -10.98 -10.03 -4.60
CA ILE A 23 -10.82 -8.68 -4.03
C ILE A 23 -11.86 -7.71 -4.60
N TRP A 24 -11.98 -7.67 -5.93
CA TRP A 24 -12.96 -6.84 -6.60
C TRP A 24 -14.40 -7.22 -6.24
N ASN A 25 -14.72 -8.51 -6.23
CA ASN A 25 -16.07 -8.99 -5.88
C ASN A 25 -16.44 -8.64 -4.44
N ILE A 26 -15.47 -8.65 -3.52
CA ILE A 26 -15.67 -8.14 -2.17
C ILE A 26 -15.97 -6.65 -2.24
N ALA A 27 -15.11 -5.85 -2.88
CA ALA A 27 -15.34 -4.42 -3.03
C ALA A 27 -16.71 -4.09 -3.66
N ASP A 28 -17.13 -4.82 -4.70
CA ASP A 28 -18.45 -4.67 -5.35
C ASP A 28 -19.61 -5.02 -4.40
N LYS A 29 -19.48 -6.07 -3.59
CA LYS A 29 -20.50 -6.42 -2.58
C LYS A 29 -20.60 -5.37 -1.48
N LEU A 30 -19.47 -4.76 -1.11
CA LEU A 30 -19.39 -3.74 -0.07
C LEU A 30 -19.86 -2.36 -0.54
N ARG A 31 -19.70 -2.08 -1.84
CA ARG A 31 -20.10 -0.83 -2.50
C ARG A 31 -21.58 -0.49 -2.30
N GLY A 32 -22.47 -1.49 -2.25
CA GLY A 32 -23.90 -1.25 -2.02
C GLY A 32 -24.47 -0.17 -2.96
N ALA A 33 -24.99 0.93 -2.38
CA ALA A 33 -25.51 2.10 -3.11
C ALA A 33 -24.50 3.27 -3.24
N VAL A 34 -23.27 3.11 -2.78
CA VAL A 34 -22.22 4.14 -2.83
C VAL A 34 -21.56 4.13 -4.20
N ASP A 35 -21.23 5.31 -4.73
CA ASP A 35 -20.53 5.42 -6.01
C ASP A 35 -19.21 4.63 -5.98
N GLY A 36 -18.98 3.87 -7.04
CA GLY A 36 -17.88 2.93 -7.07
C GLY A 36 -16.49 3.54 -7.14
N TRP A 37 -16.41 4.80 -7.58
CA TRP A 37 -15.19 5.59 -7.59
C TRP A 37 -14.84 6.07 -6.17
N ASP A 38 -15.84 6.48 -5.39
CA ASP A 38 -15.65 6.93 -4.02
C ASP A 38 -15.19 5.80 -3.09
N PHE A 39 -15.68 4.58 -3.34
CA PHE A 39 -15.31 3.41 -2.55
C PHE A 39 -13.85 2.96 -2.76
N LYS A 40 -13.25 3.32 -3.91
CA LYS A 40 -11.86 2.98 -4.26
C LYS A 40 -10.88 3.41 -3.18
N GLN A 41 -11.00 4.65 -2.71
CA GLN A 41 -10.05 5.24 -1.79
C GLN A 41 -10.00 4.43 -0.49
N PHE A 42 -11.16 4.04 0.05
CA PHE A 42 -11.24 3.21 1.25
C PHE A 42 -10.59 1.84 1.06
N VAL A 43 -10.86 1.15 -0.05
CA VAL A 43 -10.25 -0.17 -0.32
C VAL A 43 -8.73 -0.07 -0.42
N LEU A 44 -8.22 0.86 -1.24
CA LEU A 44 -6.78 1.07 -1.42
C LEU A 44 -6.12 1.48 -0.09
N GLY A 45 -6.77 2.34 0.68
CA GLY A 45 -6.32 2.76 2.00
C GLY A 45 -6.20 1.61 2.99
N MET A 46 -7.19 0.72 3.04
CA MET A 46 -7.16 -0.45 3.92
C MET A 46 -6.09 -1.47 3.50
N ILE A 47 -5.83 -1.62 2.20
CA ILE A 47 -4.71 -2.45 1.69
C ILE A 47 -3.38 -1.87 2.13
N LEU A 48 -3.18 -0.56 1.99
CA LEU A 48 -1.96 0.12 2.46
C LEU A 48 -1.78 -0.05 3.97
N TYR A 49 -2.84 0.16 4.76
CA TYR A 49 -2.80 -0.03 6.20
C TYR A 49 -2.43 -1.47 6.58
N ARG A 50 -3.08 -2.47 5.95
CA ARG A 50 -2.74 -3.89 6.15
C ARG A 50 -1.27 -4.15 5.83
N TYR A 51 -0.78 -3.64 4.71
CA TYR A 51 0.62 -3.79 4.32
C TYR A 51 1.58 -3.19 5.35
N LEU A 52 1.38 -1.93 5.76
CA LEU A 52 2.26 -1.27 6.74
C LEU A 52 2.26 -2.03 8.08
N SER A 53 1.10 -2.50 8.50
CA SER A 53 0.96 -3.32 9.71
C SER A 53 1.72 -4.65 9.60
N GLU A 54 1.53 -5.41 8.52
CA GLU A 54 2.19 -6.70 8.34
C GLU A 54 3.69 -6.53 8.12
N ASN A 55 4.12 -5.52 7.35
CA ASN A 55 5.54 -5.23 7.11
C ASN A 55 6.28 -4.94 8.42
N LEU A 56 5.72 -4.06 9.27
CA LEU A 56 6.33 -3.72 10.55
C LEU A 56 6.36 -4.94 11.49
N ALA A 57 5.22 -5.63 11.67
CA ALA A 57 5.14 -6.77 12.58
C ALA A 57 6.06 -7.92 12.13
N ASN A 58 6.12 -8.22 10.84
CA ASN A 58 7.00 -9.26 10.30
C ASN A 58 8.48 -8.89 10.49
N TYR A 59 8.87 -7.65 10.20
CA TYR A 59 10.25 -7.19 10.41
C TYR A 59 10.71 -7.38 11.87
N ILE A 60 9.86 -6.98 12.82
CA ILE A 60 10.16 -7.11 14.25
C ILE A 60 10.22 -8.59 14.65
N ASN A 61 9.22 -9.37 14.25
CA ASN A 61 9.14 -10.80 14.56
C ASN A 61 10.35 -11.56 13.98
N GLU A 62 10.72 -11.35 12.72
CA GLU A 62 11.88 -11.98 12.09
C GLU A 62 13.19 -11.65 12.78
N THR A 63 13.30 -10.44 13.36
CA THR A 63 14.50 -10.01 14.10
C THR A 63 14.54 -10.62 15.51
N GLU A 64 13.46 -10.51 16.26
CA GLU A 64 13.40 -10.96 17.66
C GLU A 64 13.28 -12.49 17.78
N GLN A 65 12.65 -13.17 16.82
CA GLN A 65 12.53 -14.64 16.82
C GLN A 65 13.86 -15.36 16.62
N LYS A 66 14.90 -14.66 16.14
CA LYS A 66 16.28 -15.19 16.16
C LYS A 66 16.82 -15.38 17.57
N ARG A 67 16.25 -14.67 18.56
CA ARG A 67 16.63 -14.73 19.98
C ARG A 67 15.61 -15.50 20.81
N ASP A 68 14.32 -15.28 20.54
CA ASP A 68 13.20 -15.96 21.21
C ASP A 68 12.15 -16.37 20.18
N ALA A 69 12.17 -17.65 19.79
CA ALA A 69 11.24 -18.19 18.79
C ALA A 69 9.75 -18.06 19.18
N SER A 70 9.43 -17.81 20.45
CA SER A 70 8.06 -17.58 20.92
C SER A 70 7.61 -16.12 20.83
N PHE A 71 8.52 -15.20 20.49
CA PHE A 71 8.23 -13.79 20.39
C PHE A 71 7.15 -13.51 19.33
N ASN A 72 6.18 -12.67 19.70
CA ASN A 72 5.18 -12.14 18.79
C ASN A 72 4.87 -10.69 19.17
N TYR A 73 5.25 -9.76 18.30
CA TYR A 73 5.05 -8.32 18.46
C TYR A 73 3.59 -7.97 18.71
N ALA A 74 2.65 -8.60 17.98
CA ALA A 74 1.23 -8.33 18.09
C ALA A 74 0.62 -8.74 19.44
N LYS A 75 1.30 -9.60 20.21
CA LYS A 75 0.85 -10.01 21.55
C LYS A 75 1.51 -9.20 22.67
N LEU A 76 2.38 -8.24 22.34
CA LEU A 76 2.92 -7.31 23.32
C LEU A 76 1.89 -6.27 23.75
N LYS A 77 2.09 -5.71 24.94
CA LYS A 77 1.39 -4.48 25.34
C LYS A 77 2.05 -3.27 24.69
N ASP A 78 1.24 -2.28 24.35
CA ASP A 78 1.70 -1.04 23.73
C ASP A 78 2.82 -0.35 24.52
N GLU A 79 2.73 -0.34 25.86
CA GLU A 79 3.76 0.31 26.69
C GLU A 79 5.12 -0.36 26.54
N LYS A 80 5.16 -1.69 26.37
CA LYS A 80 6.40 -2.44 26.14
C LYS A 80 6.91 -2.24 24.72
N ALA A 81 6.02 -2.24 23.73
CA ALA A 81 6.39 -2.00 22.33
C ALA A 81 6.97 -0.60 22.10
N ASN A 82 6.43 0.41 22.81
CA ASN A 82 6.87 1.79 22.71
C ASN A 82 8.35 2.00 23.11
N LEU A 83 8.95 1.07 23.85
CA LEU A 83 10.38 1.12 24.18
C LEU A 83 11.28 0.99 22.95
N ALA A 84 10.80 0.33 21.89
CA ALA A 84 11.53 0.15 20.64
C ALA A 84 11.16 1.20 19.57
N LYS A 85 10.28 2.16 19.89
CA LYS A 85 9.68 3.08 18.90
C LYS A 85 10.74 3.86 18.12
N GLU A 86 11.70 4.49 18.78
CA GLU A 86 12.72 5.32 18.11
C GLU A 86 13.55 4.50 17.11
N MET A 87 14.00 3.30 17.52
CA MET A 87 14.74 2.38 16.64
C MET A 87 13.90 1.96 15.42
N LEU A 88 12.61 1.69 15.62
CA LEU A 88 11.71 1.31 14.52
C LEU A 88 11.43 2.48 13.58
N LEU A 89 11.40 3.71 14.09
CA LEU A 89 11.27 4.91 13.26
C LEU A 89 12.50 5.14 12.39
N GLU A 90 13.71 4.94 12.93
CA GLU A 90 14.94 5.02 12.15
C GLU A 90 14.98 3.97 11.03
N GLU A 91 14.49 2.76 11.28
CA GLU A 91 14.54 1.68 10.30
C GLU A 91 13.40 1.73 9.27
N LYS A 92 12.16 2.00 9.71
CA LYS A 92 10.96 1.89 8.87
C LYS A 92 10.35 3.23 8.48
N GLY A 93 10.70 4.31 9.17
CA GLY A 93 10.14 5.64 8.95
C GLY A 93 8.74 5.86 9.54
N PHE A 94 8.11 4.81 10.10
CA PHE A 94 6.81 4.87 10.74
C PHE A 94 6.70 3.86 11.88
N TYR A 95 5.72 4.05 12.76
CA TYR A 95 5.45 3.16 13.89
C TYR A 95 3.97 2.87 14.06
N ILE A 96 3.65 1.61 14.33
CA ILE A 96 2.32 1.13 14.70
C ILE A 96 2.45 0.33 16.00
N PRO A 97 1.79 0.75 17.12
CA PRO A 97 1.78 -0.05 18.33
C PRO A 97 0.95 -1.33 18.14
N PRO A 98 1.15 -2.38 18.95
CA PRO A 98 0.38 -3.62 18.87
C PRO A 98 -1.13 -3.40 18.75
N SER A 99 -1.74 -2.56 19.57
CA SER A 99 -3.20 -2.29 19.50
C SER A 99 -3.68 -1.72 18.16
N GLY A 100 -2.78 -1.07 17.41
CA GLY A 100 -3.05 -0.47 16.11
C GLY A 100 -2.71 -1.38 14.93
N LEU A 101 -2.19 -2.60 15.15
CA LEU A 101 -1.93 -3.55 14.07
C LEU A 101 -3.25 -4.05 13.46
N PHE A 102 -3.24 -4.25 12.14
CA PHE A 102 -4.39 -4.71 11.37
C PHE A 102 -4.98 -6.01 11.95
N GLU A 103 -4.12 -6.99 12.28
CA GLU A 103 -4.59 -8.26 12.88
C GLU A 103 -5.28 -8.03 14.22
N ASN A 104 -4.77 -7.12 15.06
CA ASN A 104 -5.35 -6.84 16.36
C ASN A 104 -6.65 -6.02 16.25
N VAL A 105 -6.77 -5.14 15.25
CA VAL A 105 -8.04 -4.47 14.92
C VAL A 105 -9.09 -5.49 14.46
N ILE A 106 -8.70 -6.48 13.65
CA ILE A 106 -9.59 -7.58 13.24
C ILE A 106 -10.01 -8.44 14.45
N GLU A 107 -9.06 -8.84 15.30
CA GLU A 107 -9.36 -9.61 16.53
C GLU A 107 -10.33 -8.84 17.46
N ASN A 108 -10.23 -7.51 17.50
CA ASN A 108 -11.06 -6.64 18.34
C ASN A 108 -12.29 -6.04 17.62
N LEU A 109 -12.63 -6.52 16.42
CA LEU A 109 -13.67 -5.92 15.59
C LEU A 109 -15.04 -5.91 16.29
N GLY A 110 -15.42 -7.02 16.93
CA GLY A 110 -16.67 -7.14 17.69
C GLY A 110 -16.80 -6.12 18.83
N PRO A 111 -15.83 -6.05 19.77
CA PRO A 111 -15.78 -5.01 20.79
C PRO A 111 -15.85 -3.58 20.23
N LEU A 112 -15.08 -3.27 19.17
CA LEU A 112 -15.05 -1.94 18.55
C LEU A 112 -16.40 -1.55 17.92
N LEU A 113 -17.07 -2.50 17.27
CA LEU A 113 -18.41 -2.34 16.70
C LEU A 113 -19.45 -2.09 17.80
N LYS A 114 -19.43 -2.89 18.87
CA LYS A 114 -20.35 -2.72 20.00
C LYS A 114 -20.16 -1.36 20.69
N ALA A 115 -18.93 -0.88 20.77
CA ALA A 115 -18.61 0.44 21.31
C ALA A 115 -18.90 1.59 20.35
N GLY A 116 -19.16 1.32 19.06
CA GLY A 116 -19.33 2.35 18.04
C GLY A 116 -18.06 3.18 17.77
N LYS A 117 -16.88 2.60 17.99
CA LYS A 117 -15.58 3.31 17.96
C LYS A 117 -14.68 2.95 16.78
N LEU A 118 -15.07 2.00 15.93
CA LEU A 118 -14.19 1.49 14.87
C LEU A 118 -13.67 2.60 13.94
N ASN A 119 -14.55 3.50 13.50
CA ASN A 119 -14.20 4.67 12.68
C ASN A 119 -13.18 5.60 13.36
N THR A 120 -13.39 5.94 14.63
CA THR A 120 -12.47 6.83 15.36
C THR A 120 -11.13 6.13 15.61
N THR A 121 -11.16 4.84 15.98
CA THR A 121 -9.95 4.03 16.17
C THR A 121 -9.09 3.98 14.90
N LEU A 122 -9.69 3.73 13.73
CA LEU A 122 -8.93 3.74 12.47
C LEU A 122 -8.38 5.12 12.12
N ASN A 123 -9.17 6.19 12.29
CA ASN A 123 -8.70 7.55 12.08
C ASN A 123 -7.51 7.89 12.99
N ASP A 124 -7.55 7.45 14.25
CA ASP A 124 -6.45 7.65 15.20
C ASP A 124 -5.21 6.84 14.80
N ILE A 125 -5.38 5.60 14.33
CA ILE A 125 -4.28 4.78 13.81
C ILE A 125 -3.62 5.47 12.61
N PHE A 126 -4.39 5.93 11.62
CA PHE A 126 -3.85 6.61 10.44
C PHE A 126 -3.10 7.89 10.82
N LYS A 127 -3.69 8.71 11.69
CA LYS A 127 -3.01 9.91 12.21
C LYS A 127 -1.73 9.55 12.95
N ASN A 128 -1.72 8.48 13.75
CA ASN A 128 -0.54 8.05 14.49
C ASN A 128 0.57 7.56 13.56
N ILE A 129 0.23 6.84 12.47
CA ILE A 129 1.22 6.44 11.45
C ILE A 129 1.88 7.68 10.86
N GLU A 130 1.09 8.65 10.38
CA GLU A 130 1.63 9.89 9.81
C GLU A 130 2.44 10.69 10.85
N ALA A 131 1.90 10.85 12.05
CA ALA A 131 2.51 11.62 13.13
C ALA A 131 3.81 10.98 13.64
N SER A 132 3.94 9.66 13.55
CA SER A 132 5.14 8.95 13.99
C SER A 132 6.38 9.31 13.17
N SER A 133 6.19 9.69 11.90
CA SER A 133 7.26 10.12 10.99
C SER A 133 7.66 11.60 11.13
N LEU A 134 6.95 12.39 11.94
CA LEU A 134 7.21 13.83 12.05
C LEU A 134 8.62 14.09 12.57
N GLN A 135 9.30 15.07 11.96
CA GLN A 135 10.68 15.45 12.27
C GLN A 135 11.73 14.35 11.99
N SER A 136 11.36 13.30 11.24
CA SER A 136 12.29 12.30 10.71
C SER A 136 12.54 12.50 9.21
N GLU A 137 13.54 11.80 8.66
CA GLU A 137 13.80 11.77 7.21
C GLU A 137 12.61 11.21 6.41
N ALA A 138 11.81 10.34 7.02
CA ALA A 138 10.64 9.72 6.39
C ALA A 138 9.39 10.63 6.36
N GLN A 139 9.45 11.83 6.94
CA GLN A 139 8.29 12.72 7.09
C GLN A 139 7.58 12.97 5.76
N GLU A 140 8.33 13.20 4.68
CA GLU A 140 7.76 13.49 3.36
C GLU A 140 7.08 12.27 2.72
N ASN A 141 7.45 11.06 3.12
CA ASN A 141 6.89 9.82 2.61
C ASN A 141 5.54 9.50 3.27
N PHE A 142 5.36 9.83 4.56
CA PHE A 142 4.17 9.45 5.33
C PHE A 142 3.21 10.60 5.63
N LYS A 143 3.66 11.86 5.68
CA LYS A 143 2.76 13.00 5.97
C LYS A 143 1.63 13.11 4.94
N GLY A 144 0.39 13.08 5.41
CA GLY A 144 -0.80 13.16 4.57
C GLY A 144 -1.03 11.95 3.65
N LEU A 145 -0.34 10.83 3.89
CA LEU A 145 -0.49 9.59 3.11
C LEU A 145 -1.92 9.04 3.16
N PHE A 146 -2.61 9.24 4.28
CA PHE A 146 -4.00 8.85 4.52
C PHE A 146 -4.97 10.04 4.49
N ALA A 147 -4.55 11.21 3.99
CA ALA A 147 -5.38 12.42 4.00
C ALA A 147 -6.71 12.28 3.24
N ASP A 148 -6.77 11.40 2.24
CA ASP A 148 -7.98 11.10 1.47
C ASP A 148 -8.90 10.08 2.18
N LEU A 149 -8.49 9.51 3.32
CA LEU A 149 -9.25 8.53 4.09
C LEU A 149 -9.93 9.16 5.31
N ASP A 150 -11.18 9.55 5.16
CA ASP A 150 -12.02 9.92 6.31
C ASP A 150 -12.98 8.80 6.70
N MET A 151 -12.70 8.12 7.82
CA MET A 151 -13.58 7.08 8.35
C MET A 151 -14.92 7.61 8.89
N ASN A 152 -15.09 8.93 8.98
CA ASN A 152 -16.36 9.59 9.30
C ASN A 152 -17.16 10.00 8.08
N SER A 153 -16.65 9.78 6.86
CA SER A 153 -17.32 10.20 5.63
C SER A 153 -18.72 9.62 5.49
N ASP A 154 -19.67 10.41 5.01
CA ASP A 154 -21.03 9.93 4.69
C ASP A 154 -21.04 8.93 3.52
N LYS A 155 -19.95 8.89 2.74
CA LYS A 155 -19.71 7.84 1.74
C LYS A 155 -19.60 6.44 2.35
N LEU A 156 -19.30 6.32 3.64
CA LEU A 156 -19.25 5.03 4.36
C LEU A 156 -20.61 4.62 4.93
N GLY A 157 -21.64 5.45 4.81
CA GLY A 157 -23.00 5.16 5.26
C GLY A 157 -23.60 6.25 6.14
N ASN A 158 -24.91 6.14 6.39
CA ASN A 158 -25.65 7.14 7.15
C ASN A 158 -25.61 6.82 8.65
N GLY A 159 -24.88 7.64 9.42
CA GLY A 159 -24.73 7.50 10.87
C GLY A 159 -23.63 6.52 11.29
N VAL A 160 -23.18 6.66 12.54
CA VAL A 160 -21.99 5.98 13.09
C VAL A 160 -22.11 4.46 13.02
N LYS A 161 -23.30 3.90 13.28
CA LYS A 161 -23.53 2.45 13.22
C LYS A 161 -23.30 1.90 11.82
N SER A 162 -23.94 2.48 10.81
CA SER A 162 -23.81 2.03 9.41
C SER A 162 -22.39 2.22 8.89
N LYS A 163 -21.73 3.34 9.23
CA LYS A 163 -20.31 3.58 8.91
C LYS A 163 -19.42 2.47 9.46
N ASN A 164 -19.56 2.18 10.76
CA ASN A 164 -18.77 1.14 11.40
C ASN A 164 -19.04 -0.26 10.85
N GLU A 165 -20.29 -0.61 10.53
CA GLU A 165 -20.63 -1.87 9.87
C GLU A 165 -19.97 -1.99 8.49
N ASN A 166 -19.97 -0.93 7.69
CA ASN A 166 -19.33 -0.95 6.36
C ASN A 166 -17.80 -0.98 6.46
N ILE A 167 -17.20 -0.25 7.40
CA ILE A 167 -15.77 -0.32 7.70
C ILE A 167 -15.38 -1.74 8.15
N ALA A 168 -16.17 -2.37 9.01
CA ALA A 168 -15.91 -3.73 9.45
C ALA A 168 -15.90 -4.72 8.29
N ARG A 169 -16.90 -4.64 7.41
CA ARG A 169 -16.94 -5.50 6.23
C ARG A 169 -15.79 -5.21 5.25
N LEU A 170 -15.33 -3.96 5.15
CA LEU A 170 -14.12 -3.59 4.41
C LEU A 170 -12.87 -4.26 4.99
N LEU A 171 -12.68 -4.16 6.30
CA LEU A 171 -11.56 -4.79 6.99
C LEU A 171 -11.58 -6.32 6.85
N GLU A 172 -12.73 -6.97 7.06
CA GLU A 172 -12.91 -8.41 6.85
C GLU A 172 -12.64 -8.81 5.40
N GLY A 173 -13.12 -7.99 4.46
CA GLY A 173 -12.88 -8.15 3.05
C GLY A 173 -11.39 -8.15 2.72
N VAL A 174 -10.67 -7.13 3.20
CA VAL A 174 -9.22 -7.01 3.06
C VAL A 174 -8.48 -8.12 3.79
N ALA A 175 -8.94 -8.56 4.97
CA ALA A 175 -8.35 -9.67 5.72
C ALA A 175 -8.48 -11.01 4.98
N SER A 176 -9.63 -11.25 4.32
CA SER A 176 -9.90 -12.49 3.58
C SER A 176 -9.07 -12.66 2.31
N MET A 177 -8.40 -11.59 1.87
CA MET A 177 -7.50 -11.65 0.73
C MET A 177 -6.32 -12.56 1.10
N GLN A 178 -6.14 -13.66 0.36
CA GLN A 178 -5.07 -14.64 0.56
C GLN A 178 -3.70 -14.12 0.06
N ILE A 179 -3.35 -12.89 0.43
CA ILE A 179 -2.12 -12.21 0.03
C ILE A 179 -0.92 -12.90 0.70
N SER A 180 -1.09 -13.37 1.94
CA SER A 180 -0.06 -14.02 2.75
C SER A 180 0.33 -15.44 2.31
N HIS A 181 -0.50 -16.16 1.53
CA HIS A 181 -0.23 -17.55 1.15
C HIS A 181 0.75 -17.72 -0.02
N TYR A 182 1.12 -16.65 -0.72
CA TYR A 182 2.05 -16.69 -1.86
C TYR A 182 3.51 -16.45 -1.44
N GLN A 183 3.85 -16.84 -0.21
CA GLN A 183 5.18 -16.76 0.39
C GLN A 183 6.19 -17.67 -0.31
N LYS A 184 6.71 -17.18 -1.44
CA LYS A 184 8.16 -17.23 -1.67
C LYS A 184 8.79 -15.85 -1.68
N ASN A 185 8.00 -14.78 -1.88
CA ASN A 185 8.34 -13.35 -1.76
C ASN A 185 7.04 -12.53 -1.53
N GLY A 186 6.27 -12.78 -0.46
CA GLY A 186 4.89 -12.27 -0.26
C GLY A 186 4.65 -10.75 -0.37
N ILE A 187 5.71 -9.98 -0.58
CA ILE A 187 5.80 -8.54 -0.76
C ILE A 187 5.26 -8.08 -2.14
N ASP A 188 5.50 -8.85 -3.21
CA ASP A 188 5.07 -8.50 -4.57
C ASP A 188 3.53 -8.49 -4.72
N VAL A 189 2.82 -9.22 -3.85
CA VAL A 189 1.37 -9.46 -4.00
C VAL A 189 0.53 -8.27 -3.53
N PHE A 190 0.98 -7.53 -2.50
CA PHE A 190 0.29 -6.30 -2.07
C PHE A 190 0.38 -5.22 -3.16
N GLY A 191 1.58 -4.98 -3.69
CA GLY A 191 1.83 -4.06 -4.80
C GLY A 191 1.05 -4.42 -6.06
N ASP A 192 1.14 -5.68 -6.52
CA ASP A 192 0.40 -6.15 -7.70
C ASP A 192 -1.13 -6.05 -7.51
N ALA A 193 -1.66 -6.37 -6.32
CA ALA A 193 -3.09 -6.22 -6.03
C ALA A 193 -3.52 -4.76 -6.10
N TYR A 194 -2.68 -3.86 -5.59
CA TYR A 194 -2.90 -2.42 -5.61
C TYR A 194 -2.92 -1.88 -7.05
N GLU A 195 -1.93 -2.22 -7.88
CA GLU A 195 -1.87 -1.85 -9.30
C GLU A 195 -3.05 -2.40 -10.09
N PHE A 196 -3.42 -3.66 -9.86
CA PHE A 196 -4.59 -4.25 -10.51
C PHE A 196 -5.86 -3.47 -10.17
N LEU A 197 -6.11 -3.20 -8.88
CA LEU A 197 -7.27 -2.44 -8.44
C LEU A 197 -7.28 -1.05 -9.05
N MET A 198 -6.16 -0.33 -9.01
CA MET A 198 -6.02 0.97 -9.65
C MET A 198 -6.38 0.93 -11.14
N GLY A 199 -5.87 -0.06 -11.88
CA GLY A 199 -6.17 -0.26 -13.30
C GLY A 199 -7.65 -0.56 -13.56
N MET A 200 -8.27 -1.41 -12.75
CA MET A 200 -9.71 -1.70 -12.81
C MET A 200 -10.54 -0.43 -12.62
N TYR A 201 -10.26 0.35 -11.58
CA TYR A 201 -10.98 1.61 -11.34
C TYR A 201 -10.80 2.62 -12.46
N ALA A 202 -9.59 2.75 -13.02
CA ALA A 202 -9.32 3.63 -14.16
C ALA A 202 -10.16 3.21 -15.39
N SER A 203 -10.27 1.91 -15.66
CA SER A 203 -11.08 1.39 -16.78
C SER A 203 -12.58 1.63 -16.60
N THR A 204 -13.09 1.56 -15.37
CA THR A 204 -14.54 1.73 -15.09
C THR A 204 -15.01 3.18 -15.04
N ALA A 205 -14.10 4.14 -14.80
CA ALA A 205 -14.47 5.52 -14.51
C ALA A 205 -14.83 6.37 -15.75
N GLY A 206 -14.66 5.84 -16.97
CA GLY A 206 -14.94 6.57 -18.21
C GLY A 206 -14.11 7.84 -18.44
N LYS A 207 -13.19 8.17 -17.53
CA LYS A 207 -12.20 9.25 -17.66
C LYS A 207 -11.01 8.70 -18.44
N SER A 208 -10.42 9.49 -19.33
CA SER A 208 -9.23 9.10 -20.10
C SER A 208 -8.11 8.66 -19.16
N GLY A 209 -7.88 7.35 -19.04
CA GLY A 209 -6.95 6.74 -18.09
C GLY A 209 -5.49 7.16 -18.22
N GLY A 210 -5.13 7.87 -19.30
CA GLY A 210 -3.77 8.36 -19.55
C GLY A 210 -3.27 9.40 -18.53
N GLU A 211 -4.14 10.06 -17.77
CA GLU A 211 -3.74 11.01 -16.72
C GLU A 211 -3.26 10.32 -15.43
N PHE A 212 -3.60 9.04 -15.21
CA PHE A 212 -3.36 8.35 -13.93
C PHE A 212 -2.50 7.10 -14.06
N PHE A 213 -2.48 6.48 -15.24
CA PHE A 213 -1.91 5.15 -15.42
C PHE A 213 -1.33 4.95 -16.82
N THR A 214 -0.05 4.61 -16.86
CA THR A 214 0.62 4.12 -18.07
C THR A 214 0.34 2.62 -18.21
N PRO A 215 -0.26 2.13 -19.32
CA PRO A 215 -0.53 0.70 -19.50
C PRO A 215 0.74 -0.15 -19.31
N PRO A 216 0.64 -1.35 -18.72
CA PRO A 216 1.82 -2.15 -18.34
C PRO A 216 2.73 -2.47 -19.53
N GLU A 217 2.17 -2.72 -20.70
CA GLU A 217 2.91 -3.01 -21.93
C GLU A 217 3.73 -1.79 -22.39
N VAL A 218 3.16 -0.60 -22.26
CA VAL A 218 3.82 0.67 -22.60
C VAL A 218 4.93 0.96 -21.58
N SER A 219 4.64 0.80 -20.28
CA SER A 219 5.64 0.96 -19.22
C SER A 219 6.83 0.02 -19.43
N LYS A 220 6.56 -1.26 -19.67
CA LYS A 220 7.61 -2.27 -19.92
C LYS A 220 8.45 -1.92 -21.14
N LEU A 221 7.83 -1.46 -22.23
CA LEU A 221 8.55 -1.04 -23.43
C LEU A 221 9.48 0.14 -23.13
N LEU A 222 8.96 1.22 -22.54
CA LEU A 222 9.74 2.42 -22.22
C LEU A 222 10.90 2.11 -21.27
N THR A 223 10.64 1.37 -20.20
CA THR A 223 11.67 0.97 -19.25
C THR A 223 12.74 0.10 -19.91
N THR A 224 12.38 -0.86 -20.77
CA THR A 224 13.34 -1.70 -21.49
C THR A 224 14.23 -0.88 -22.43
N LEU A 225 13.66 0.13 -23.11
CA LEU A 225 14.41 1.05 -23.97
C LEU A 225 15.41 1.89 -23.16
N VAL A 226 14.98 2.44 -22.03
CA VAL A 226 15.82 3.29 -21.16
C VAL A 226 16.95 2.48 -20.51
N ILE A 227 16.65 1.28 -20.00
CA ILE A 227 17.65 0.40 -19.37
C ILE A 227 18.77 0.05 -20.36
N HIS A 228 18.45 -0.17 -21.64
CA HIS A 228 19.42 -0.44 -22.70
C HIS A 228 20.58 -1.38 -22.28
N LYS A 229 20.26 -2.63 -21.89
CA LYS A 229 21.21 -3.66 -21.42
C LYS A 229 21.99 -3.33 -20.13
N GLN A 230 21.77 -2.19 -19.50
CA GLN A 230 22.37 -1.90 -18.20
C GLN A 230 21.81 -2.87 -17.15
N LYS A 231 22.69 -3.30 -16.24
CA LYS A 231 22.31 -4.16 -15.11
C LYS A 231 21.94 -3.38 -13.85
N SER A 232 22.27 -2.09 -13.81
CA SER A 232 21.97 -1.20 -12.69
C SER A 232 21.86 0.23 -13.20
N ILE A 233 21.01 1.04 -12.58
CA ILE A 233 20.85 2.47 -12.84
C ILE A 233 21.16 3.24 -11.56
N ASN A 234 21.67 4.47 -11.69
CA ASN A 234 21.92 5.31 -10.53
C ASN A 234 20.62 5.84 -9.93
N LYS A 235 19.87 6.65 -10.69
CA LYS A 235 18.57 7.23 -10.31
C LYS A 235 17.58 7.15 -11.48
N VAL A 236 16.31 6.96 -11.17
CA VAL A 236 15.21 7.04 -12.16
C VAL A 236 14.37 8.26 -11.83
N TYR A 237 14.11 9.12 -12.82
CA TYR A 237 13.32 10.35 -12.63
C TYR A 237 12.13 10.40 -13.58
N ASP A 238 10.94 10.69 -13.05
CA ASP A 238 9.72 10.92 -13.82
C ASP A 238 9.03 12.24 -13.41
N PRO A 239 9.06 13.29 -14.26
CA PRO A 239 8.52 14.59 -13.94
C PRO A 239 6.98 14.64 -13.89
N CYS A 240 6.28 13.59 -14.33
CA CYS A 240 4.82 13.49 -14.30
C CYS A 240 4.43 12.07 -13.89
N CYS A 241 4.89 11.65 -12.71
CA CYS A 241 4.96 10.23 -12.34
C CYS A 241 3.60 9.54 -12.14
N GLY A 242 2.50 10.29 -12.04
CA GLY A 242 1.18 9.71 -11.85
C GLY A 242 1.15 8.82 -10.61
N SER A 243 0.64 7.60 -10.76
CA SER A 243 0.61 6.57 -9.72
C SER A 243 1.98 5.91 -9.41
N GLY A 244 3.06 6.33 -10.06
CA GLY A 244 4.40 5.74 -9.90
C GLY A 244 4.59 4.39 -10.62
N SER A 245 3.58 3.90 -11.35
CA SER A 245 3.63 2.59 -12.02
C SER A 245 4.80 2.47 -13.02
N LEU A 246 5.10 3.54 -13.77
CA LEU A 246 6.24 3.56 -14.70
C LEU A 246 7.59 3.52 -13.95
N LEU A 247 7.71 4.23 -12.84
CA LEU A 247 8.91 4.18 -11.99
C LEU A 247 9.13 2.76 -11.46
N LEU A 248 8.09 2.14 -10.90
CA LEU A 248 8.14 0.79 -10.34
C LEU A 248 8.43 -0.30 -11.38
N GLN A 249 8.12 -0.06 -12.65
CA GLN A 249 8.51 -0.96 -13.73
C GLN A 249 10.03 -1.16 -13.81
N PHE A 250 10.84 -0.17 -13.40
CA PHE A 250 12.30 -0.33 -13.30
C PHE A 250 12.67 -1.31 -12.19
N ALA A 251 12.03 -1.23 -11.02
CA ALA A 251 12.21 -2.22 -9.94
C ALA A 251 11.81 -3.63 -10.39
N LYS A 252 10.70 -3.76 -11.13
CA LYS A 252 10.25 -5.07 -11.66
C LYS A 252 11.24 -5.70 -12.64
N ILE A 253 11.99 -4.90 -13.41
CA ILE A 253 12.96 -5.42 -14.39
C ILE A 253 14.36 -5.60 -13.81
N LEU A 254 14.82 -4.64 -12.99
CA LEU A 254 16.19 -4.62 -12.47
C LEU A 254 16.32 -5.17 -11.05
N GLY A 255 15.26 -5.16 -10.25
CA GLY A 255 15.34 -5.27 -8.79
C GLY A 255 15.58 -3.89 -8.15
N VAL A 256 14.97 -3.64 -6.99
CA VAL A 256 15.09 -2.35 -6.25
C VAL A 256 16.55 -2.08 -5.89
N GLU A 257 17.29 -3.12 -5.53
CA GLU A 257 18.71 -3.07 -5.16
C GLU A 257 19.63 -2.58 -6.29
N ASN A 258 19.18 -2.71 -7.55
CA ASN A 258 19.93 -2.28 -8.73
C ASN A 258 19.61 -0.83 -9.14
N ILE A 259 18.83 -0.11 -8.33
CA ILE A 259 18.48 1.31 -8.48
C ILE A 259 19.09 2.07 -7.31
N LYS A 260 20.34 2.50 -7.47
CA LYS A 260 21.25 2.80 -6.34
C LYS A 260 20.76 3.94 -5.43
N GLN A 261 20.39 5.07 -6.04
CA GLN A 261 19.88 6.27 -5.37
C GLN A 261 18.34 6.31 -5.32
N GLY A 262 17.66 5.29 -5.86
CA GLY A 262 16.20 5.22 -5.81
C GLY A 262 15.47 6.00 -6.91
N PHE A 263 14.22 6.32 -6.60
CA PHE A 263 13.23 6.88 -7.51
C PHE A 263 12.94 8.34 -7.19
N PHE A 264 12.81 9.14 -8.23
CA PHE A 264 12.50 10.57 -8.13
C PHE A 264 11.29 10.84 -9.00
N GLY A 265 10.34 11.62 -8.48
CA GLY A 265 9.13 11.92 -9.25
C GLY A 265 8.49 13.24 -8.87
N GLN A 266 7.64 13.74 -9.76
CA GLN A 266 6.78 14.89 -9.48
C GLN A 266 5.34 14.57 -9.87
N GLU A 267 4.40 15.06 -9.07
CA GLU A 267 2.96 14.95 -9.33
C GLU A 267 2.23 16.20 -8.85
N ILE A 268 1.30 16.70 -9.68
CA ILE A 268 0.58 17.95 -9.43
C ILE A 268 -0.76 17.73 -8.72
N ASN A 269 -1.37 16.56 -8.92
CA ASN A 269 -2.61 16.16 -8.28
C ASN A 269 -2.34 15.51 -6.92
N GLN A 270 -2.94 16.03 -5.84
CA GLN A 270 -2.66 15.57 -4.48
C GLN A 270 -3.07 14.11 -4.24
N THR A 271 -4.23 13.69 -4.75
CA THR A 271 -4.70 12.31 -4.60
C THR A 271 -3.79 11.36 -5.37
N THR A 272 -3.36 11.71 -6.58
CA THR A 272 -2.40 10.91 -7.37
C THR A 272 -1.00 10.89 -6.74
N TYR A 273 -0.58 11.99 -6.12
CA TYR A 273 0.66 12.09 -5.35
C TYR A 273 0.67 11.12 -4.16
N ASN A 274 -0.41 11.07 -3.38
CA ASN A 274 -0.59 10.10 -2.29
C ASN A 274 -0.57 8.66 -2.82
N LEU A 275 -1.23 8.44 -3.96
CA LEU A 275 -1.27 7.15 -4.64
C LEU A 275 0.13 6.66 -5.02
N CYS A 276 0.97 7.54 -5.57
CA CYS A 276 2.36 7.23 -5.92
C CYS A 276 3.18 6.80 -4.70
N ARG A 277 3.12 7.57 -3.61
CA ARG A 277 3.84 7.25 -2.35
C ARG A 277 3.37 5.93 -1.74
N ALA A 278 2.05 5.70 -1.71
CA ALA A 278 1.50 4.42 -1.27
C ALA A 278 1.98 3.26 -2.14
N ASN A 279 2.00 3.43 -3.46
CA ASN A 279 2.41 2.40 -4.41
C ASN A 279 3.89 2.04 -4.25
N MET A 280 4.76 3.04 -4.01
CA MET A 280 6.18 2.81 -3.70
C MET A 280 6.36 1.96 -2.44
N LEU A 281 5.67 2.33 -1.35
CA LEU A 281 5.72 1.59 -0.10
C LEU A 281 5.25 0.15 -0.27
N LEU A 282 4.13 -0.06 -0.96
CA LEU A 282 3.54 -1.39 -1.22
C LEU A 282 4.42 -2.31 -2.07
N HIS A 283 5.33 -1.74 -2.87
CA HIS A 283 6.35 -2.48 -3.62
C HIS A 283 7.68 -2.58 -2.88
N ASN A 284 7.68 -2.29 -1.57
CA ASN A 284 8.85 -2.38 -0.69
C ASN A 284 10.05 -1.58 -1.19
N VAL A 285 9.75 -0.39 -1.72
CA VAL A 285 10.74 0.66 -1.88
C VAL A 285 10.83 1.39 -0.54
N ASP A 286 11.99 1.29 0.11
CA ASP A 286 12.24 1.93 1.41
C ASP A 286 12.09 3.46 1.30
N TYR A 287 11.74 4.11 2.42
CA TYR A 287 11.40 5.53 2.43
C TYR A 287 12.56 6.44 1.94
N ASP A 288 13.81 6.02 2.16
CA ASP A 288 15.04 6.69 1.71
C ASP A 288 15.38 6.40 0.23
N LYS A 289 14.62 5.53 -0.43
CA LYS A 289 14.77 5.15 -1.85
C LYS A 289 13.72 5.75 -2.76
N PHE A 290 12.86 6.65 -2.27
CA PHE A 290 11.99 7.42 -3.15
C PHE A 290 11.74 8.85 -2.67
N HIS A 291 11.72 9.77 -3.63
CA HIS A 291 11.49 11.19 -3.41
C HIS A 291 10.46 11.70 -4.42
N ILE A 292 9.20 11.81 -3.97
CA ILE A 292 8.12 12.33 -4.81
C ILE A 292 7.78 13.73 -4.33
N ASN A 293 7.85 14.70 -5.24
CA ASN A 293 7.52 16.09 -4.96
C ASN A 293 6.07 16.39 -5.36
N TYR A 294 5.34 17.05 -4.46
CA TYR A 294 4.01 17.59 -4.74
C TYR A 294 4.11 19.04 -5.23
N LYS A 295 3.64 19.28 -6.46
CA LYS A 295 3.73 20.55 -7.21
C LYS A 295 5.19 20.97 -7.51
N MET A 296 5.36 21.81 -8.55
CA MET A 296 6.67 22.28 -8.99
C MET A 296 7.36 23.14 -7.92
N GLN A 297 8.14 22.51 -7.05
CA GLN A 297 9.34 23.12 -6.51
C GLN A 297 10.44 22.98 -7.58
N ASN A 298 11.14 24.08 -7.84
CA ASN A 298 12.06 24.28 -8.96
C ASN A 298 12.83 23.00 -9.39
N PRO A 299 12.68 22.50 -10.64
CA PRO A 299 13.26 21.23 -11.08
C PRO A 299 14.81 21.17 -11.06
N LEU A 300 15.49 22.30 -10.80
CA LEU A 300 16.95 22.41 -10.75
C LEU A 300 17.56 22.25 -9.36
N MET A 301 16.77 22.14 -8.28
CA MET A 301 17.32 21.99 -6.92
C MET A 301 17.42 20.54 -6.43
N SER A 302 16.94 19.55 -7.19
CA SER A 302 16.83 18.14 -6.77
C SER A 302 17.58 17.15 -7.67
N LEU A 303 18.41 17.62 -8.60
CA LEU A 303 19.32 16.79 -9.42
C LEU A 303 20.76 16.86 -8.93
#